data_AF-A0A5E4YPG9-F1
#
_entry.id   AF-A0A5E4YPG9-F1
#
_cell.length_a   1.000
_cell.length_b   1.000
_cell.length_c   1.000
_cell.angle_alpha   90.00
_cell.angle_beta   90.00
_cell.angle_gamma   90.00
#
_symmetry.space_group_name_H-M   'P 1'
#
loop_
_entity.id
_entity.type
_entity.pdbx_description
1 polymer ?
#
loop_
_entity_poly.entity_id
_entity_poly.type
_entity_poly.pdbx_seq_one_letter_code
_entity_poly.pdbx_strand_id
1 'polypeptide(L)'
;MEKHKLGPCALLVGVLLSTMASSNVNAQSLPPACQQYITAINVCGADLVKLIELRRPADLENTKRYVDTRELVSGMRAHIKSDGYDNVAQACATTAREELQKGIINITTMLTFGGGMTPRCQRAVGEIR
;
A
#
# COMPACT_ATOMS: atom_id res chain seq x y z
N MET A 1 -53.09 -22.49 33.53
CA MET A 1 -52.30 -21.25 33.68
C MET A 1 -50.97 -21.55 33.00
N GLU A 2 -50.47 -20.94 31.94
CA GLU A 2 -50.64 -19.60 31.34
C GLU A 2 -50.41 -19.65 29.82
N LYS A 3 -50.70 -18.53 29.16
CA LYS A 3 -51.05 -18.35 27.75
C LYS A 3 -49.83 -18.26 26.83
N HIS A 4 -49.76 -19.04 25.76
CA HIS A 4 -49.01 -18.67 24.54
C HIS A 4 -50.00 -18.32 23.44
N LYS A 5 -50.14 -17.02 23.19
CA LYS A 5 -50.93 -16.47 22.08
C LYS A 5 -50.23 -16.77 20.76
N LEU A 6 -50.89 -17.57 19.94
CA LEU A 6 -50.65 -17.67 18.50
C LEU A 6 -51.18 -16.40 17.83
N GLY A 7 -50.30 -15.66 17.14
CA GLY A 7 -50.65 -14.56 16.24
C GLY A 7 -50.30 -14.95 14.81
N PRO A 8 -51.24 -14.91 13.84
CA PRO A 8 -51.08 -15.49 12.51
C PRO A 8 -50.64 -14.43 11.48
N CYS A 9 -49.69 -14.78 10.61
CA CYS A 9 -49.43 -14.21 9.29
C CYS A 9 -48.27 -15.03 8.70
N ALA A 10 -48.54 -16.20 8.13
CA ALA A 10 -48.86 -16.35 6.71
C ALA A 10 -47.89 -15.58 5.80
N LEU A 11 -47.15 -16.37 5.02
CA LEU A 11 -46.51 -16.01 3.75
C LEU A 11 -45.28 -15.11 3.87
N LEU A 12 -44.11 -15.71 3.64
CA LEU A 12 -43.35 -15.46 2.41
C LEU A 12 -42.15 -16.42 2.38
N VAL A 13 -42.31 -17.49 1.61
CA VAL A 13 -41.19 -18.19 0.98
C VAL A 13 -40.50 -17.15 0.09
N GLY A 14 -39.41 -16.59 0.59
CA GLY A 14 -38.62 -15.59 -0.09
C GLY A 14 -37.16 -15.92 0.12
N VAL A 15 -36.58 -16.55 -0.90
CA VAL A 15 -35.17 -16.87 -1.05
C VAL A 15 -34.32 -15.68 -0.56
N LEU A 16 -33.71 -15.83 0.62
CA LEU A 16 -32.57 -14.98 1.01
C LEU A 16 -31.38 -15.44 0.18
N LEU A 17 -31.37 -15.02 -1.09
CA LEU A 17 -30.15 -14.77 -1.83
C LEU A 17 -29.37 -13.78 -0.96
N SER A 18 -28.41 -14.29 -0.21
CA SER A 18 -27.29 -13.50 0.28
C SER A 18 -26.48 -13.07 -0.95
N THR A 19 -27.03 -12.11 -1.71
CA THR A 19 -26.29 -11.37 -2.71
C THR A 19 -25.08 -10.80 -2.00
N MET A 20 -23.94 -11.32 -2.42
CA MET A 20 -22.61 -10.81 -2.14
C MET A 20 -22.65 -9.29 -2.18
N ALA A 21 -22.63 -8.66 -1.00
CA ALA A 21 -22.15 -7.31 -0.90
C ALA A 21 -20.63 -7.39 -1.07
N SER A 22 -20.19 -7.65 -2.31
CA SER A 22 -18.88 -7.23 -2.78
C SER A 22 -18.92 -5.72 -2.71
N SER A 23 -18.60 -5.17 -1.54
CA SER A 23 -18.32 -3.75 -1.40
C SER A 23 -17.32 -3.41 -2.47
N ASN A 24 -17.77 -2.60 -3.43
CA ASN A 24 -17.03 -2.10 -4.58
C ASN A 24 -15.87 -1.20 -4.11
N VAL A 25 -14.88 -1.77 -3.41
CA VAL A 25 -13.56 -1.18 -3.23
C VAL A 25 -12.81 -1.36 -4.56
N ASN A 26 -13.34 -0.71 -5.59
CA ASN A 26 -12.61 -0.40 -6.82
C ASN A 26 -11.84 0.92 -6.64
N ALA A 27 -11.42 1.24 -5.42
CA ALA A 27 -10.11 1.85 -5.24
C ALA A 27 -9.09 0.75 -5.56
N GLN A 28 -8.93 0.43 -6.85
CA GLN A 28 -8.13 -0.71 -7.32
C GLN A 28 -6.82 -0.72 -6.53
N SER A 29 -6.71 -1.71 -5.65
CA SER A 29 -5.53 -1.89 -4.83
C SER A 29 -4.34 -2.07 -5.79
N LEU A 30 -3.17 -1.58 -5.41
CA LEU A 30 -1.98 -1.86 -6.20
C LEU A 30 -1.70 -3.37 -6.15
N PRO A 31 -1.14 -3.96 -7.22
CA PRO A 31 -0.63 -5.32 -7.16
C PRO A 31 0.31 -5.51 -5.96
N PRO A 32 0.25 -6.66 -5.25
CA PRO A 32 1.07 -6.91 -4.06
C PRO A 32 2.56 -6.63 -4.28
N ALA A 33 3.10 -7.01 -5.44
CA ALA A 33 4.49 -6.74 -5.81
C ALA A 33 4.80 -5.23 -5.80
N CYS A 34 3.96 -4.40 -6.43
CA CYS A 34 4.11 -2.94 -6.41
C CYS A 34 3.94 -2.38 -4.98
N GLN A 35 2.95 -2.90 -4.24
CA GLN A 35 2.61 -2.43 -2.90
C GLN A 35 3.76 -2.62 -1.91
N GLN A 36 4.55 -3.68 -2.03
CA GLN A 36 5.74 -3.92 -1.19
C GLN A 36 6.77 -2.80 -1.36
N TYR A 37 7.09 -2.41 -2.60
CA TYR A 37 8.01 -1.29 -2.87
C TYR A 37 7.49 0.03 -2.29
N ILE A 38 6.22 0.36 -2.52
CA ILE A 38 5.60 1.59 -2.00
C ILE A 38 5.61 1.60 -0.48
N THR A 39 5.34 0.46 0.15
CA THR A 39 5.34 0.34 1.61
C THR A 39 6.74 0.56 2.17
N ALA A 40 7.76 -0.06 1.58
CA ALA A 40 9.15 0.14 1.98
C ALA A 40 9.60 1.59 1.81
N ILE A 41 9.28 2.24 0.69
CA ILE A 41 9.61 3.67 0.47
C ILE A 41 8.92 4.55 1.51
N ASN A 42 7.63 4.34 1.80
CA ASN A 42 6.91 5.15 2.78
C ASN A 42 7.45 4.98 4.21
N VAL A 43 7.74 3.75 4.60
CA VAL A 43 8.27 3.45 5.95
C VAL A 43 9.68 4.00 6.11
N CYS A 44 10.60 3.64 5.22
CA CYS A 44 11.98 4.07 5.28
C CYS A 44 12.14 5.56 4.97
N GLY A 45 11.30 6.11 4.09
CA GLY A 45 11.27 7.53 3.77
C GLY A 45 10.86 8.39 4.96
N ALA A 46 9.90 7.94 5.78
CA ALA A 46 9.56 8.64 7.02
C ALA A 46 10.73 8.66 8.02
N ASP A 47 11.49 7.56 8.12
CA ASP A 47 12.70 7.52 8.94
C ASP A 47 13.78 8.46 8.38
N LEU A 48 13.90 8.56 7.05
CA LEU A 48 14.87 9.46 6.40
C LEU A 48 14.49 10.92 6.64
N VAL A 49 13.22 11.27 6.52
CA VAL A 49 12.70 12.61 6.83
C VAL A 49 13.05 13.01 8.26
N LYS A 50 12.84 12.13 9.24
CA LYS A 50 13.22 12.39 10.65
C LYS A 50 14.72 12.58 10.83
N LEU A 51 15.52 11.75 10.17
CA LEU A 51 16.98 11.87 10.22
C LEU A 51 17.45 13.22 9.65
N ILE A 52 16.90 13.61 8.50
CA ILE A 52 17.24 14.87 7.83
C ILE A 52 16.75 16.08 8.64
N GLU A 53 15.56 16.03 9.23
CA GLU A 53 15.05 17.07 10.13
C GLU A 53 16.02 17.34 11.28
N LEU A 54 16.62 16.30 11.87
CA LEU A 54 17.57 16.40 12.98
C LEU A 54 18.99 16.84 12.56
N ARG A 55 19.45 16.41 11.38
CA ARG A 55 20.87 16.53 10.99
C ARG A 55 21.14 17.57 9.91
N ARG A 56 20.19 17.77 8.99
CA ARG A 56 20.31 18.64 7.81
C ARG A 56 18.95 19.28 7.48
N PRO A 57 18.39 20.13 8.37
CA PRO A 57 17.04 20.68 8.19
C PRO A 57 16.88 21.50 6.89
N ALA A 58 17.98 22.05 6.34
CA ALA A 58 17.97 22.72 5.05
C ALA A 58 17.54 21.81 3.88
N ASP A 59 17.75 20.50 3.99
CA ASP A 59 17.41 19.51 2.96
C ASP A 59 15.99 18.93 3.13
N LEU A 60 15.29 19.26 4.22
CA LEU A 60 14.06 18.58 4.66
C LEU A 60 12.96 18.55 3.60
N GLU A 61 12.64 19.70 2.99
CA GLU A 61 11.59 19.77 1.97
C GLU A 61 11.97 19.04 0.69
N ASN A 62 13.27 18.98 0.37
CA ASN A 62 13.75 18.17 -0.74
C ASN A 62 13.59 16.67 -0.44
N THR A 63 13.94 16.24 0.77
CA THR A 63 13.76 14.86 1.21
C THR A 63 12.30 14.43 1.24
N LYS A 64 11.39 15.28 1.74
CA LYS A 64 9.94 15.00 1.72
C LYS A 64 9.43 14.74 0.30
N ARG A 65 9.85 15.56 -0.68
CA ARG A 65 9.51 15.36 -2.09
C ARG A 65 10.13 14.10 -2.68
N TYR A 66 11.38 13.80 -2.33
CA TYR A 66 12.09 12.61 -2.80
C TYR A 66 11.40 11.30 -2.41
N VAL A 67 10.81 11.23 -1.21
CA VAL A 67 10.17 10.01 -0.69
C VAL A 67 8.65 9.97 -0.90
N ASP A 68 8.08 11.00 -1.53
CA ASP A 68 6.64 11.09 -1.78
C ASP A 68 6.21 10.11 -2.89
N THR A 69 5.43 9.09 -2.53
CA THR A 69 4.97 8.07 -3.48
C THR A 69 3.65 8.42 -4.16
N ARG A 70 3.03 9.58 -3.91
CA ARG A 70 1.67 9.88 -4.41
C ARG A 70 1.57 9.84 -5.93
N GLU A 71 2.50 10.48 -6.63
CA GLU A 71 2.54 10.47 -8.10
C GLU A 71 2.81 9.08 -8.65
N LEU A 72 3.72 8.31 -8.01
CA LEU A 72 4.00 6.93 -8.39
C LEU A 72 2.76 6.04 -8.26
N VAL A 73 2.04 6.14 -7.14
CA VAL A 73 0.79 5.39 -6.91
C VAL A 73 -0.31 5.82 -7.89
N SER A 74 -0.41 7.12 -8.19
CA SER A 74 -1.36 7.65 -9.18
C SER A 74 -1.06 7.09 -10.57
N GLY A 75 0.21 7.11 -11.00
CA GLY A 75 0.67 6.55 -12.26
C GLY A 75 0.41 5.04 -12.35
N MET A 76 0.72 4.27 -11.32
CA MET A 76 0.41 2.84 -11.29
C MET A 76 -1.09 2.58 -11.44
N ARG A 77 -1.96 3.36 -10.77
CA ARG A 77 -3.42 3.24 -10.93
C ARG A 77 -3.88 3.60 -12.33
N ALA A 78 -3.23 4.56 -12.99
CA ALA A 78 -3.51 4.87 -14.39
C ALA A 78 -3.13 3.69 -15.30
N HIS A 79 -1.96 3.09 -15.09
CA HIS A 79 -1.52 1.90 -15.82
C HIS A 79 -2.40 0.67 -15.56
N ILE A 80 -2.92 0.49 -14.34
CA ILE A 80 -3.88 -0.60 -14.07
C ILE A 80 -5.15 -0.39 -14.91
N LYS A 81 -5.61 0.85 -15.06
CA LYS A 81 -6.79 1.18 -15.87
C LYS A 81 -6.55 0.99 -17.37
N SER A 82 -5.35 1.28 -17.88
CA SER A 82 -5.04 1.19 -19.32
C SER A 82 -4.55 -0.20 -19.73
N ASP A 83 -3.64 -0.78 -18.95
CA ASP A 83 -2.84 -1.95 -19.33
C ASP A 83 -3.33 -3.22 -18.60
N GLY A 84 -4.14 -3.07 -17.55
CA GLY A 84 -4.68 -4.16 -16.76
C GLY A 84 -3.80 -4.54 -15.56
N TYR A 85 -4.45 -5.10 -14.53
CA TYR A 85 -3.84 -5.40 -13.23
C TYR A 85 -2.64 -6.35 -13.34
N ASP A 86 -2.78 -7.44 -14.10
CA ASP A 86 -1.75 -8.49 -14.20
C ASP A 86 -0.49 -8.00 -14.93
N ASN A 87 -0.65 -7.14 -15.93
CA ASN A 87 0.47 -6.53 -16.64
C ASN A 87 1.26 -5.60 -15.72
N VAL A 88 0.58 -4.80 -14.90
CA VAL A 88 1.25 -3.95 -13.89
C VAL A 88 1.90 -4.80 -12.80
N ALA A 89 1.26 -5.89 -12.36
CA ALA A 89 1.84 -6.83 -11.41
C ALA A 89 3.15 -7.44 -11.94
N GLN A 90 3.14 -7.90 -13.19
CA GLN A 90 4.32 -8.44 -13.87
C GLN A 90 5.41 -7.39 -14.02
N ALA A 91 5.06 -6.15 -14.39
CA ALA A 91 6.03 -5.05 -14.51
C ALA A 91 6.73 -4.75 -13.18
N CYS A 92 6.01 -4.68 -12.06
CA CYS A 92 6.60 -4.50 -10.74
C CYS A 92 7.48 -5.68 -10.29
N ALA A 93 7.17 -6.89 -10.76
CA ALA A 93 8.00 -8.07 -10.51
C ALA A 93 9.23 -8.16 -11.41
N THR A 94 9.27 -7.42 -12.53
CA THR A 94 10.29 -7.57 -13.58
C THR A 94 10.87 -6.21 -14.00
N THR A 95 10.33 -5.58 -15.06
CA THR A 95 10.93 -4.42 -15.72
C THR A 95 11.07 -3.20 -14.80
N ALA A 96 10.09 -2.93 -13.95
CA ALA A 96 10.13 -1.81 -13.01
C ALA A 96 10.88 -2.14 -11.70
N ARG A 97 11.23 -3.42 -11.49
CA ARG A 97 11.84 -3.92 -10.25
C ARG A 97 13.13 -3.18 -9.92
N GLU A 98 14.04 -3.06 -10.89
CA GLU A 98 15.36 -2.49 -10.66
C GLU A 98 15.30 -1.02 -10.21
N GLU A 99 14.45 -0.21 -10.85
CA GLU A 99 14.30 1.19 -10.49
C GLU A 99 13.65 1.37 -9.11
N LEU A 100 12.63 0.57 -8.80
CA LEU A 100 12.02 0.56 -7.47
C LEU A 100 13.01 0.11 -6.39
N GLN A 101 13.85 -0.90 -6.68
CA GLN A 101 14.90 -1.37 -5.79
C GLN A 101 15.98 -0.31 -5.58
N LYS A 102 16.44 0.37 -6.63
CA LYS A 102 17.44 1.46 -6.52
C LYS A 102 16.96 2.56 -5.59
N GLY A 103 15.69 2.97 -5.69
CA GLY A 103 15.11 3.96 -4.78
C GLY A 103 15.22 3.54 -3.30
N ILE A 104 14.88 2.29 -3.01
CA ILE A 104 14.95 1.73 -1.65
C ILE A 104 16.40 1.59 -1.16
N ILE A 105 17.30 1.13 -2.02
CA ILE A 105 18.74 1.02 -1.70
C ILE A 105 19.31 2.39 -1.35
N ASN A 106 18.96 3.44 -2.09
CA ASN A 106 19.43 4.79 -1.79
C ASN A 106 18.93 5.29 -0.43
N ILE A 107 17.64 5.12 -0.12
CA ILE A 107 17.06 5.48 1.18
C ILE A 107 17.75 4.72 2.32
N THR A 108 17.82 3.39 2.20
CA THR A 108 18.37 2.51 3.25
C THR A 108 19.87 2.72 3.45
N THR A 109 20.62 3.07 2.40
CA THR A 109 22.03 3.45 2.48
C THR A 109 22.20 4.71 3.32
N MET A 110 21.43 5.77 3.02
CA MET A 110 21.45 7.02 3.81
C MET A 110 21.08 6.77 5.28
N LEU A 111 20.06 5.95 5.52
CA LEU A 111 19.65 5.59 6.88
C LEU A 111 20.71 4.80 7.63
N THR A 112 21.38 3.85 6.97
CA THR A 112 22.42 3.03 7.58
C THR A 112 23.61 3.87 7.99
N PHE A 113 24.13 4.71 7.07
CA PHE A 113 25.27 5.58 7.36
C PHE A 113 24.92 6.74 8.30
N GLY A 114 23.67 7.21 8.28
CA GLY A 114 23.20 8.28 9.16
C GLY A 114 22.71 7.80 10.54
N GLY A 115 22.65 6.49 10.78
CA GLY A 115 22.12 5.92 12.03
C GLY A 115 20.61 6.09 12.22
N GLY A 116 19.85 6.27 11.13
CA GLY A 116 18.39 6.43 11.15
C GLY A 116 17.60 5.16 10.86
N MET A 117 18.27 4.03 10.58
CA MET A 117 17.63 2.77 10.20
C MET A 117 16.85 2.15 11.37
N THR A 118 15.52 2.13 11.29
CA THR A 118 14.67 1.50 12.32
C THR A 118 14.37 0.02 12.01
N PRO A 119 14.01 -0.80 13.01
CA PRO A 119 13.53 -2.16 12.78
C PRO A 119 12.29 -2.23 11.88
N ARG A 120 11.48 -1.17 11.84
CA ARG A 120 10.30 -1.11 10.98
C ARG A 120 10.70 -0.98 9.51
N CYS A 121 11.65 -0.10 9.19
CA CYS A 121 12.20 0.02 7.84
C CYS A 121 12.88 -1.29 7.41
N GLN A 122 13.70 -1.89 8.27
CA GLN A 122 14.35 -3.18 7.97
C GLN A 122 13.35 -4.28 7.60
N ARG A 123 12.25 -4.40 8.36
CA ARG A 123 11.18 -5.36 8.05
C ARG A 123 10.48 -5.06 6.73
N ALA A 124 10.11 -3.81 6.48
CA ALA A 124 9.43 -3.43 5.25
C ALA A 124 10.28 -3.73 3.99
N VAL A 125 11.60 -3.58 4.08
CA VAL A 125 12.52 -3.94 3.00
C VAL A 125 12.63 -5.47 2.85
N GLY A 126 12.69 -6.21 3.97
CA GLY A 126 12.76 -7.68 3.95
C GLY A 126 11.50 -8.38 3.43
N GLU A 127 10.37 -7.68 3.32
CA GLU A 127 9.12 -8.20 2.77
C GLU A 127 9.06 -8.15 1.23
N ILE A 128 9.99 -7.44 0.58
CA ILE A 128 10.07 -7.34 -0.88
C ILE A 128 10.53 -8.68 -1.46
N ARG A 129 9.76 -9.24 -2.39
CA ARG A 129 10.07 -10.51 -3.06
C ARG A 129 10.19 -10.35 -4.57
#